data_AF-A0A378VUP6-F1
#
_entry.id   AF-A0A378VUP6-F1
#
_cell.length_a   1.000
_cell.length_b   1.000
_cell.length_c   1.000
_cell.angle_alpha   90.00
_cell.angle_beta   90.00
_cell.angle_gamma   90.00
#
_symmetry.space_group_name_H-M   'P 1'
#
loop_
_entity.id
_entity.type
_entity.pdbx_description
1 polymer ?
#
loop_
_entity_poly.entity_id
_entity_poly.type
_entity_poly.pdbx_seq_one_letter_code
_entity_poly.pdbx_strand_id
1 'polypeptide(L)'
;MLILYNLLRIWEAHPPSALFSRRPQPYSRHPNNQSEKIMNQTAINRADARTRFIFDDMPVRGLHVRLENVWQHIVKQKNYPAVIRCALGELLAAGVLLSGNLKTKAR
;
A
#
# COMPACT_ATOMS: atom_id res chain seq x y z
N MET A 1 -7.38 38.56 -5.82
CA MET A 1 -7.85 39.96 -5.85
C MET A 1 -8.22 40.34 -4.44
N LEU A 2 -7.46 41.28 -3.85
CA LEU A 2 -7.75 42.01 -2.61
C LEU A 2 -7.60 41.27 -1.28
N ILE A 3 -6.34 40.96 -0.98
CA ILE A 3 -5.76 41.11 0.36
C ILE A 3 -5.80 42.63 0.70
N LEU A 4 -6.97 43.21 1.01
CA LEU A 4 -7.08 44.57 1.58
C LEU A 4 -8.52 44.97 2.01
N TYR A 5 -9.17 44.19 2.86
CA TYR A 5 -9.98 44.82 3.93
C TYR A 5 -9.29 44.64 5.27
N ASN A 6 -7.97 44.76 5.18
CA ASN A 6 -7.15 45.22 6.26
C ASN A 6 -7.72 46.57 6.72
N LEU A 7 -7.69 46.74 8.04
CA LEU A 7 -7.85 47.99 8.76
C LEU A 7 -9.29 48.47 9.00
N LEU A 8 -9.66 48.23 10.26
CA LEU A 8 -9.79 49.35 11.19
C LEU A 8 -11.14 50.07 11.13
N ARG A 9 -12.19 49.41 11.62
CA ARG A 9 -13.35 50.19 12.08
C ARG A 9 -14.20 49.65 13.21
N ILE A 10 -13.96 48.48 13.81
CA ILE A 10 -14.89 48.03 14.85
C ILE A 10 -14.20 47.16 15.90
N TRP A 11 -13.31 47.75 16.70
CA TRP A 11 -13.16 47.29 18.08
C TRP A 11 -12.64 48.44 18.95
N GLU A 12 -13.53 49.41 19.12
CA GLU A 12 -13.38 50.54 20.02
C GLU A 12 -14.14 50.19 21.30
N ALA A 13 -13.40 49.89 22.38
CA ALA A 13 -13.72 50.18 23.78
C ALA A 13 -12.87 49.29 24.73
N HIS A 14 -11.78 49.89 25.23
CA HIS A 14 -11.14 49.78 26.56
C HIS A 14 -11.69 48.82 27.66
N PRO A 15 -10.92 48.52 28.73
CA PRO A 15 -9.46 48.28 28.86
C PRO A 15 -9.17 47.14 29.89
N PRO A 16 -8.07 47.09 30.70
CA PRO A 16 -7.17 45.95 30.71
C PRO A 16 -6.97 45.33 32.11
N SER A 17 -7.36 44.07 32.35
CA SER A 17 -6.84 43.32 33.49
C SER A 17 -7.33 41.87 33.49
N ALA A 18 -6.52 40.99 32.90
CA ALA A 18 -6.52 39.58 33.27
C ALA A 18 -5.17 38.98 32.87
N LEU A 19 -4.12 39.40 33.58
CA LEU A 19 -3.02 38.51 33.87
C LEU A 19 -3.64 37.20 34.40
N PHE A 20 -3.12 36.05 33.95
CA PHE A 20 -3.50 34.71 34.40
C PHE A 20 -4.57 33.96 33.59
N SER A 21 -4.19 33.44 32.42
CA SER A 21 -4.69 32.16 31.88
C SER A 21 -3.75 31.63 30.80
N ARG A 22 -2.51 31.27 31.15
CA ARG A 22 -1.73 30.34 30.33
C ARG A 22 -2.30 28.94 30.51
N ARG A 23 -3.41 28.63 29.83
CA ARG A 23 -3.71 27.21 29.53
C ARG A 23 -2.70 26.74 28.48
N PRO A 24 -2.03 25.59 28.65
CA PRO A 24 -1.23 25.02 27.57
C PRO A 24 -2.17 24.71 26.41
N GLN A 25 -1.86 25.25 25.23
CA GLN A 25 -2.56 24.90 23.98
C GLN A 25 -2.41 23.38 23.80
N PRO A 26 -3.50 22.61 23.65
CA PRO A 26 -3.36 21.20 23.29
C PRO A 26 -2.65 21.12 21.94
N TYR A 27 -1.59 20.32 21.88
CA TYR A 27 -0.78 20.13 20.70
C TYR A 27 -1.67 19.73 19.50
N SER A 28 -1.90 20.67 18.57
CA SER A 28 -2.55 20.39 17.30
C SER A 28 -1.63 19.49 16.47
N ARG A 29 -1.89 18.17 16.45
CA ARG A 29 -1.26 17.25 15.48
C ARG A 29 -1.61 17.73 14.08
N HIS A 30 -0.65 18.37 13.40
CA HIS A 30 -0.68 18.44 11.95
C HIS A 30 -0.62 16.99 11.40
N PRO A 31 -1.57 16.55 10.55
CA PRO A 31 -1.49 15.24 9.93
C PRO A 31 -0.23 15.21 9.06
N ASN A 32 0.71 14.32 9.40
CA ASN A 32 1.87 14.06 8.57
C ASN A 32 1.42 13.25 7.35
N ASN A 33 1.55 13.82 6.15
CA ASN A 33 1.25 13.16 4.86
C ASN A 33 2.09 11.88 4.65
N GLN A 34 3.15 11.64 5.46
CA GLN A 34 3.89 10.38 5.47
C GLN A 34 3.08 9.23 6.09
N SER A 35 2.25 9.48 7.09
CA SER A 35 1.36 8.47 7.69
C SER A 35 0.34 7.98 6.66
N GLU A 36 -0.19 8.90 5.88
CA GLU A 36 -1.05 8.62 4.73
C GLU A 36 -0.30 7.85 3.63
N LYS A 37 0.94 8.24 3.32
CA LYS A 37 1.77 7.52 2.34
C LYS A 37 2.11 6.09 2.78
N ILE A 38 2.39 5.88 4.07
CA ILE A 38 2.67 4.54 4.63
C ILE A 38 1.42 3.66 4.56
N MET A 39 0.24 4.23 4.83
CA MET A 39 -1.04 3.52 4.77
C MET A 39 -1.49 3.23 3.32
N ASN A 40 -1.13 4.11 2.37
CA ASN A 40 -1.46 3.95 0.95
C ASN A 40 -0.47 3.02 0.21
N GLN A 41 0.74 2.82 0.72
CA GLN A 41 1.72 1.90 0.13
C GLN A 41 1.57 0.46 0.65
N THR A 42 1.02 0.29 1.85
CA THR A 42 0.55 -1.02 2.36
C THR A 42 -0.76 -1.45 1.68
N ALA A 43 -1.47 -0.53 1.03
CA ALA A 43 -2.63 -0.84 0.20
C ALA A 43 -2.20 -1.56 -1.10
N ILE A 44 -1.99 -2.86 -0.94
CA ILE A 44 -1.91 -3.90 -1.96
C ILE A 44 -0.81 -3.73 -3.00
N ASN A 45 0.39 -4.17 -2.65
CA ASN A 45 1.38 -4.57 -3.64
C ASN A 45 0.87 -5.82 -4.39
N ARG A 46 0.03 -5.64 -5.42
CA ARG A 46 -0.51 -6.70 -6.31
C ARG A 46 0.49 -7.22 -7.34
N ALA A 47 1.78 -6.93 -7.17
CA ALA A 47 2.80 -7.39 -8.10
C ALA A 47 2.86 -8.92 -8.12
N ASP A 48 3.16 -9.51 -9.27
CA ASP A 48 3.44 -10.93 -9.35
C ASP A 48 4.79 -11.21 -8.69
N ALA A 49 4.85 -12.23 -7.84
CA ALA A 49 6.04 -12.52 -7.05
C ALA A 49 6.23 -14.02 -6.87
N ARG A 50 7.50 -14.44 -6.81
CA ARG A 50 7.90 -15.77 -6.41
C ARG A 50 8.99 -15.67 -5.35
N THR A 51 8.73 -16.26 -4.20
CA THR A 51 9.62 -16.19 -3.02
C THR A 51 10.04 -17.59 -2.63
N ARG A 52 11.35 -17.79 -2.45
CA ARG A 52 11.90 -19.02 -1.88
C ARG A 52 12.10 -18.83 -0.38
N PHE A 53 11.82 -19.86 0.40
CA PHE A 53 12.07 -19.87 1.83
C PHE A 53 12.65 -21.23 2.26
N ILE A 54 13.22 -21.26 3.46
CA ILE A 54 13.72 -22.47 4.11
C ILE A 54 13.22 -22.44 5.56
N PHE A 55 13.05 -23.62 6.15
CA PHE A 55 12.77 -23.74 7.57
C PHE A 55 14.10 -23.94 8.31
N ASP A 56 14.35 -23.20 9.38
CA ASP A 56 15.65 -23.20 10.04
C ASP A 56 16.00 -24.58 10.64
N ASP A 57 15.02 -25.23 11.28
CA ASP A 57 15.19 -26.51 11.97
C ASP A 57 14.82 -27.73 11.11
N MET A 58 14.52 -27.55 9.82
CA MET A 58 14.15 -28.63 8.91
C MET A 58 14.83 -28.49 7.56
N PRO A 59 15.42 -29.55 6.98
CA PRO A 59 16.10 -29.49 5.68
C PRO A 59 15.10 -29.44 4.50
N VAL A 60 14.05 -28.64 4.61
CA VAL A 60 12.98 -28.48 3.64
C VAL A 60 13.00 -27.05 3.10
N ARG A 61 13.06 -26.93 1.77
CA ARG A 61 12.97 -25.63 1.07
C ARG A 61 11.60 -25.49 0.45
N GLY A 62 10.96 -24.36 0.72
CA GLY A 62 9.66 -24.02 0.17
C GLY A 62 9.74 -22.93 -0.91
N LEU A 63 8.67 -22.85 -1.69
CA LEU A 63 8.44 -21.82 -2.70
C LEU A 63 7.00 -21.32 -2.54
N HIS A 64 6.85 -20.00 -2.49
CA HIS A 64 5.57 -19.31 -2.53
C HIS A 64 5.49 -18.57 -3.86
N VAL A 65 4.34 -18.62 -4.52
CA VAL A 65 4.07 -17.85 -5.74
C VAL A 65 2.75 -17.08 -5.60
N ARG A 66 2.76 -15.81 -6.01
CA ARG A 66 1.57 -14.97 -6.18
C ARG A 66 1.51 -14.49 -7.61
N LEU A 67 0.44 -14.84 -8.32
CA LEU A 67 0.22 -14.51 -9.73
C LEU A 67 -1.15 -13.84 -9.88
N GLU A 68 -1.22 -12.54 -9.68
CA GLU A 68 -2.45 -11.76 -9.83
C GLU A 68 -2.50 -11.06 -11.18
N ASN A 69 -1.46 -10.32 -11.59
CA ASN A 69 -1.49 -9.54 -12.82
C ASN A 69 -1.44 -10.43 -14.06
N VAL A 70 -0.50 -11.39 -14.10
CA VAL A 70 -0.42 -12.38 -15.19
C VAL A 70 -1.70 -13.20 -15.28
N TRP A 71 -2.27 -13.63 -14.15
CA TRP A 71 -3.52 -14.39 -14.16
C TRP A 71 -4.68 -13.57 -14.72
N GLN A 72 -4.85 -12.33 -14.23
CA GLN A 72 -5.87 -11.40 -14.74
C GLN A 72 -5.70 -11.13 -16.24
N HIS A 73 -4.46 -11.01 -16.71
CA HIS A 73 -4.18 -10.85 -18.13
C HIS A 73 -4.66 -12.05 -18.95
N ILE A 74 -4.39 -13.29 -18.52
CA ILE A 74 -4.79 -14.53 -19.21
C ILE A 74 -6.31 -14.67 -19.28
N VAL A 75 -7.02 -14.52 -18.16
CA VAL A 75 -8.48 -14.71 -18.12
C VAL A 75 -9.25 -13.61 -18.83
N LYS A 76 -8.66 -12.43 -19.05
CA LYS A 76 -9.27 -11.35 -19.84
C LYS A 76 -9.24 -11.62 -21.34
N GLN A 77 -8.36 -12.52 -21.82
CA GLN A 77 -8.25 -12.79 -23.25
C GLN A 77 -9.46 -13.54 -23.81
N LYS A 78 -10.12 -14.39 -23.01
CA LYS A 78 -11.30 -15.15 -23.41
C LYS A 78 -12.21 -15.40 -22.22
N ASN A 79 -13.51 -15.52 -22.47
CA ASN A 79 -14.46 -15.90 -21.43
C ASN A 79 -14.39 -17.41 -21.16
N TYR A 80 -13.53 -17.82 -20.23
CA TYR A 80 -13.35 -19.21 -19.86
C TYR A 80 -14.41 -19.66 -18.83
N PRO A 81 -15.07 -20.82 -19.04
CA PRO A 81 -15.85 -21.50 -18.01
C PRO A 81 -15.06 -21.68 -16.71
N ALA A 82 -15.75 -21.71 -15.57
CA ALA A 82 -15.12 -21.72 -14.25
C ALA A 82 -14.13 -22.88 -14.05
N VAL A 83 -14.46 -24.08 -14.52
CA VAL A 83 -13.60 -25.28 -14.41
C VAL A 83 -12.28 -25.08 -15.17
N ILE A 84 -12.35 -24.49 -16.37
CA ILE A 84 -11.17 -24.21 -17.20
C ILE A 84 -10.30 -23.13 -16.55
N ARG A 85 -10.91 -22.12 -15.93
CA ARG A 85 -10.17 -21.11 -15.16
C ARG A 85 -9.39 -21.73 -14.01
N CYS A 86 -10.00 -22.66 -13.27
CA CYS A 86 -9.31 -23.35 -12.17
C CYS A 86 -8.08 -24.11 -12.69
N ALA A 87 -8.28 -24.97 -13.70
CA ALA A 87 -7.20 -25.77 -14.27
C ALA A 87 -6.06 -24.92 -14.86
N LEU A 88 -6.39 -23.82 -15.55
CA LEU A 88 -5.38 -22.91 -16.09
C LEU A 88 -4.59 -22.18 -14.99
N GLY A 89 -5.27 -21.78 -13.91
CA GLY A 89 -4.60 -21.16 -12.75
C GLY A 89 -3.65 -22.12 -12.05
N GLU A 90 -4.09 -23.37 -11.84
CA GLU A 90 -3.25 -24.45 -11.29
C GLU A 90 -2.05 -24.75 -12.17
N LEU A 91 -2.25 -24.89 -13.48
CA LEU A 91 -1.19 -25.14 -14.44
C LEU A 91 -0.16 -23.99 -14.45
N LEU A 92 -0.64 -22.74 -14.43
CA LEU A 92 0.21 -21.56 -14.38
C LEU A 92 1.07 -21.55 -13.10
N ALA A 93 0.45 -21.76 -11.94
CA ALA A 93 1.15 -21.83 -10.67
C ALA A 93 2.19 -22.97 -10.66
N ALA A 94 1.81 -24.16 -11.12
CA ALA A 94 2.69 -25.32 -11.21
C ALA A 94 3.89 -25.05 -12.14
N GLY A 95 3.68 -24.44 -13.30
CA GLY A 95 4.75 -24.08 -14.23
C GLY A 95 5.75 -23.08 -13.63
N VAL A 96 5.26 -22.07 -12.90
CA VAL A 96 6.13 -21.08 -12.23
C VAL A 96 6.93 -21.70 -11.07
N LEU A 97 6.31 -22.61 -10.31
CA LEU A 97 7.00 -23.36 -9.25
C LEU A 97 8.05 -24.32 -9.82
N LEU A 98 7.72 -25.03 -10.91
CA LEU A 98 8.63 -25.95 -11.59
C LEU A 98 9.85 -25.21 -12.15
N SER A 99 9.63 -24.12 -12.87
CA SER A 99 10.72 -23.28 -13.41
C SER A 99 11.64 -22.73 -12.31
N GLY A 100 11.12 -22.51 -11.10
CA GLY A 100 11.89 -22.02 -9.95
C GLY A 100 12.89 -23.03 -9.39
N ASN A 101 12.76 -24.31 -9.75
CA ASN A 101 13.65 -25.39 -9.31
C ASN A 101 14.68 -25.79 -10.37
N LEU A 102 14.55 -25.32 -11.61
CA LEU A 102 15.51 -25.63 -12.67
C LEU A 102 16.78 -24.79 -12.51
N LYS A 103 17.96 -25.42 -12.60
CA LYS A 103 19.26 -24.72 -12.74
C LYS A 103 19.41 -24.25 -14.18
N THR A 104 18.74 -23.17 -14.55
CA THR A 104 18.95 -22.52 -15.85
C THR A 104 19.96 -21.38 -15.69
N LYS A 105 21.00 -21.37 -16.52
CA LYS A 105 21.86 -20.19 -16.68
C LYS A 105 21.00 -19.13 -17.37
N ALA A 106 20.76 -18.00 -16.71
CA ALA A 106 20.10 -16.87 -17.36
C ALA A 106 20.91 -16.52 -18.62
N ARG A 107 20.23 -16.44 -19.77
CA ARG A 107 20.85 -16.14 -21.05
C ARG A 107 21.08 -14.64 -21.19
#